data_AF-A0A1S0THS2-F1
#
_entry.id   AF-A0A1S0THS2-F1
#
_cell.length_a   1.000
_cell.length_b   1.000
_cell.length_c   1.000
_cell.angle_alpha   90.00
_cell.angle_beta   90.00
_cell.angle_gamma   90.00
#
_symmetry.space_group_name_H-M   'P 1'
#
loop_
_entity.id
_entity.type
_entity.pdbx_description
1 polymer ?
#
loop_
_entity_poly.entity_id
_entity_poly.type
_entity_poly.pdbx_seq_one_letter_code
_entity_poly.pdbx_strand_id
1 'polypeptide(L)'
;ELYGQSHPHSLIPVLLNDVVFATHAVFACAITALQCFIYERGNQRISYTCWSIATLFALIVGIMLILTIIGIMNPLQYIMGLSYIKMSVTMCKYFPQVFMNFRRKSTTGWSIGNVLLDFLGGQMDITQMILQAANTGCK
;
A
#
# COMPACT_ATOMS: atom_id res chain seq x y z
N GLU A 1 17.20 -11.60 15.43
CA GLU A 1 17.65 -11.70 16.84
C GLU A 1 17.47 -10.40 17.62
N LEU A 2 17.88 -9.22 17.11
CA LEU A 2 17.74 -7.92 17.82
C LEU A 2 16.31 -7.50 18.21
N TYR A 3 15.27 -7.78 17.40
CA TYR A 3 13.89 -7.38 17.71
C TYR A 3 13.24 -8.21 18.84
N GLY A 4 13.56 -9.51 18.91
CA GLY A 4 13.03 -10.43 19.91
C GLY A 4 13.56 -10.18 21.33
N GLN A 5 14.71 -9.50 21.46
CA GLN A 5 15.24 -9.10 22.76
C GLN A 5 14.54 -7.87 23.35
N SER A 6 14.03 -6.96 22.51
CA SER A 6 13.30 -5.76 22.96
C SER A 6 11.80 -6.01 23.17
N HIS A 7 11.22 -7.03 22.52
CA HIS A 7 9.81 -7.38 22.62
C HIS A 7 9.62 -8.91 22.76
N PRO A 8 9.82 -9.48 23.96
CA PRO A 8 9.87 -10.93 24.17
C PRO A 8 8.56 -11.67 23.87
N HIS A 9 7.43 -10.96 23.83
CA HIS A 9 6.12 -11.53 23.49
C HIS A 9 5.61 -11.12 22.11
N SER A 10 6.40 -10.40 21.31
CA SER A 10 5.97 -9.94 19.98
C SER A 10 6.56 -10.80 18.88
N LEU A 11 5.68 -11.28 18.01
CA LEU A 11 6.06 -11.90 16.75
C LEU A 11 6.81 -10.89 15.87
N ILE A 12 7.65 -11.42 14.97
CA ILE A 12 8.31 -10.58 13.97
C ILE A 12 7.21 -9.90 13.13
N PRO A 13 7.15 -8.55 13.11
CA PRO A 13 6.01 -7.83 12.57
C PRO A 13 5.97 -7.81 11.04
N VAL A 14 7.05 -8.23 10.38
CA VAL A 14 7.18 -8.29 8.92
C VAL A 14 7.76 -9.65 8.55
N LEU A 15 6.98 -10.45 7.83
CA LEU A 15 7.38 -11.77 7.37
C LEU A 15 7.96 -11.72 5.96
N LEU A 16 8.59 -12.82 5.55
CA LEU A 16 9.20 -12.94 4.22
C LEU A 16 8.17 -12.83 3.09
N ASN A 17 6.97 -13.37 3.26
CA ASN A 17 5.87 -13.25 2.29
C ASN A 17 5.52 -11.77 2.06
N ASP A 18 5.56 -10.94 3.11
CA ASP A 18 5.26 -9.51 3.01
C ASP A 18 6.30 -8.77 2.15
N VAL A 19 7.58 -9.15 2.31
CA VAL A 19 8.71 -8.60 1.53
C VAL A 19 8.62 -9.01 0.06
N VAL A 20 8.35 -10.29 -0.21
CA VAL A 20 8.20 -10.80 -1.58
C VAL A 20 7.01 -10.14 -2.28
N PHE A 21 5.87 -10.02 -1.59
CA PHE A 21 4.69 -9.36 -2.11
C PHE A 21 4.96 -7.87 -2.41
N ALA A 22 5.60 -7.15 -1.50
CA ALA A 22 5.95 -5.74 -1.71
C ALA A 22 6.91 -5.55 -2.90
N THR A 23 7.91 -6.44 -3.04
CA THR A 23 8.86 -6.39 -4.16
C THR A 23 8.18 -6.64 -5.50
N HIS A 24 7.29 -7.64 -5.56
CA HIS A 24 6.49 -7.91 -6.76
C HIS A 24 5.57 -6.73 -7.10
N ALA A 25 4.91 -6.14 -6.09
CA ALA A 25 4.05 -4.98 -6.28
C ALA A 25 4.81 -3.76 -6.83
N VAL A 26 6.02 -3.50 -6.34
CA VAL A 26 6.88 -2.43 -6.87
C VAL A 26 7.23 -2.68 -8.34
N PHE A 27 7.57 -3.92 -8.70
CA PHE A 27 7.86 -4.29 -10.08
C PHE A 27 6.64 -4.11 -10.99
N ALA A 28 5.46 -4.56 -10.56
CA ALA A 28 4.21 -4.34 -11.30
C ALA A 28 3.86 -2.86 -11.44
N CYS A 29 4.06 -2.06 -10.38
CA CYS A 29 3.90 -0.61 -10.43
C CYS A 29 4.88 0.06 -11.41
N ALA A 30 6.12 -0.42 -11.49
CA ALA A 30 7.09 0.09 -12.45
C ALA A 30 6.69 -0.22 -13.90
N ILE A 31 6.23 -1.44 -14.18
CA ILE A 31 5.71 -1.83 -15.49
C ILE A 31 4.52 -0.95 -15.87
N THR A 32 3.53 -0.81 -14.98
CA THR A 32 2.34 0.00 -15.25
C THR A 32 2.68 1.48 -15.44
N ALA A 33 3.63 2.02 -14.66
CA ALA A 33 4.14 3.38 -14.87
C ALA A 33 4.78 3.55 -16.25
N LEU A 34 5.60 2.59 -16.70
CA LEU A 34 6.20 2.58 -18.02
C LEU A 34 5.15 2.46 -19.13
N GLN A 35 4.15 1.59 -18.95
CA GLN A 35 2.99 1.49 -19.85
C GLN A 35 2.26 2.83 -19.98
N CYS A 36 2.11 3.58 -18.89
CA CYS A 36 1.52 4.92 -18.96
C CYS A 36 2.32 5.86 -19.85
N PHE A 37 3.63 5.70 -20.04
CA PHE A 37 4.43 6.55 -20.94
C PHE A 37 4.41 6.09 -22.40
N ILE A 38 4.22 4.78 -22.64
CA ILE A 38 4.23 4.19 -23.99
C ILE A 38 2.84 4.26 -24.64
N TYR A 39 1.77 3.99 -23.89
CA TYR A 39 0.41 3.98 -24.44
C TYR A 39 -0.15 5.39 -24.63
N GLU A 40 -0.97 5.53 -25.68
CA GLU A 40 -1.55 6.80 -26.08
C GLU A 40 -2.49 7.36 -25.00
N ARG A 41 -2.16 8.53 -24.45
CA ARG A 41 -2.93 9.20 -23.38
C ARG A 41 -4.12 10.02 -23.90
N GLY A 42 -4.23 10.20 -25.23
CA GLY A 42 -5.23 11.06 -25.84
C GLY A 42 -5.24 12.46 -25.21
N ASN A 43 -6.44 12.98 -24.91
CA ASN A 43 -6.63 14.31 -24.31
C ASN A 43 -6.82 14.27 -22.78
N GLN A 44 -6.44 13.17 -22.11
CA GLN A 44 -6.65 12.99 -20.68
C GLN A 44 -5.63 13.81 -19.88
N ARG A 45 -6.12 14.74 -19.05
CA ARG A 45 -5.30 15.53 -18.12
C ARG A 45 -5.58 15.13 -16.68
N ILE A 46 -4.52 15.03 -15.88
CA ILE A 46 -4.64 14.77 -14.44
C ILE A 46 -5.18 16.03 -13.77
N SER A 47 -6.21 15.88 -12.93
CA SER A 47 -6.78 16.99 -12.16
C SER A 47 -5.74 17.59 -11.20
N TYR A 48 -5.76 18.92 -11.06
CA TYR A 48 -4.92 19.63 -10.09
C TYR A 48 -5.14 19.16 -8.65
N THR A 49 -6.37 18.74 -8.30
CA THR A 49 -6.67 18.16 -6.99
C THR A 49 -5.90 16.85 -6.76
N CYS A 50 -5.84 15.97 -7.77
CA CYS A 50 -5.08 14.74 -7.67
C CYS A 50 -3.57 15.01 -7.54
N TRP A 51 -3.04 15.98 -8.29
CA TRP A 51 -1.66 16.41 -8.18
C TRP A 51 -1.32 16.95 -6.79
N SER A 52 -2.18 17.79 -6.24
CA SER A 52 -2.01 18.36 -4.89
C SER A 52 -1.99 17.26 -3.82
N ILE A 53 -2.96 16.35 -3.84
CA ILE A 53 -3.03 15.23 -2.87
C ILE A 53 -1.82 14.30 -3.00
N ALA A 54 -1.42 13.96 -4.23
CA ALA A 54 -0.24 13.12 -4.46
C ALA A 54 1.05 13.78 -3.95
N THR A 55 1.21 15.08 -4.20
CA THR A 55 2.36 15.85 -3.74
C THR A 55 2.40 15.90 -2.22
N LEU A 56 1.26 16.12 -1.55
CA LEU A 56 1.16 16.11 -0.09
C LEU A 56 1.63 14.77 0.50
N PHE A 57 1.15 13.64 -0.01
CA PHE A 57 1.59 12.32 0.46
C PHE A 57 3.08 12.09 0.20
N ALA A 58 3.59 12.49 -0.97
CA ALA A 58 5.01 12.38 -1.30
C ALA A 58 5.90 13.20 -0.35
N LEU A 59 5.46 14.42 0.01
CA LEU A 59 6.16 15.26 0.99
C LEU A 59 6.19 14.62 2.38
N ILE A 60 5.07 14.07 2.84
CA ILE A 60 4.99 13.37 4.14
C ILE A 60 5.98 12.19 4.15
N VAL A 61 5.98 11.36 3.11
CA VAL A 61 6.91 10.22 2.99
C VAL A 61 8.36 10.70 2.95
N GLY A 62 8.67 11.77 2.22
CA GLY A 62 10.01 12.36 2.15
C GLY A 62 10.51 12.88 3.51
N ILE A 63 9.65 13.58 4.26
CA ILE A 63 9.97 14.05 5.62
C ILE A 63 10.23 12.86 6.54
N MET A 64 9.37 11.84 6.50
CA MET A 64 9.55 10.63 7.30
C MET A 64 10.88 9.93 6.97
N LEU A 65 11.24 9.84 5.70
CA LEU A 65 12.52 9.25 5.27
C LEU A 65 13.72 10.03 5.82
N ILE A 66 13.68 11.37 5.75
CA ILE A 66 14.74 12.22 6.30
C ILE A 66 14.88 12.02 7.81
N LEU A 67 13.77 11.97 8.55
CA LEU A 67 13.77 11.72 9.99
C LEU A 67 14.35 10.35 10.35
N THR A 68 14.14 9.34 9.50
CA THR A 68 14.77 8.02 9.65
C THR A 68 16.27 8.04 9.37
N ILE A 69 16.72 8.75 8.33
CA ILE A 69 18.15 8.86 8.00
C ILE A 69 18.92 9.60 9.11
N ILE A 70 18.31 10.62 9.72
CA ILE A 70 18.90 11.38 10.85
C ILE A 70 18.90 10.56 12.16
N GLY A 71 18.23 9.40 12.18
CA GLY A 71 18.19 8.51 13.35
C GLY A 71 17.16 8.91 14.41
N ILE A 72 16.27 9.87 14.11
CA ILE A 72 15.17 10.26 15.01
C ILE A 72 14.09 9.18 15.04
N MET A 73 13.83 8.56 13.88
CA MET A 73 12.80 7.54 13.72
C MET A 73 13.42 6.19 13.36
N ASN A 74 12.99 5.13 14.05
CA ASN A 74 13.43 3.77 13.74
C ASN A 74 12.93 3.33 12.35
N PRO A 75 13.68 2.52 11.60
CA PRO A 75 13.24 1.98 10.31
C PRO A 75 11.89 1.23 10.37
N LEU A 76 11.60 0.57 11.50
CA LEU A 76 10.32 -0.09 11.70
C LEU A 76 9.16 0.92 11.81
N GLN A 77 9.35 2.03 12.52
CA GLN A 77 8.35 3.10 12.61
C GLN A 77 8.11 3.75 11.25
N TYR A 78 9.16 3.89 10.44
CA TYR A 78 9.04 4.35 9.06
C TYR A 78 8.18 3.40 8.23
N ILE A 79 8.45 2.09 8.27
CA ILE A 79 7.67 1.08 7.54
C ILE A 79 6.21 1.08 8.01
N MET A 80 5.94 1.15 9.31
CA MET A 80 4.57 1.26 9.83
C MET A 80 3.87 2.53 9.34
N GLY A 81 4.58 3.66 9.32
CA GLY A 81 4.08 4.92 8.76
C GLY A 81 3.73 4.81 7.27
N LEU A 82 4.59 4.17 6.48
CA LEU A 82 4.30 3.89 5.06
C LEU A 82 3.02 3.06 4.89
N SER A 83 2.76 2.09 5.77
CA SER A 83 1.52 1.30 5.74
C SER A 83 0.27 2.17 5.96
N TYR A 84 0.30 3.12 6.90
CA TYR A 84 -0.81 4.06 7.09
C TYR A 84 -1.01 4.97 5.88
N ILE A 85 0.07 5.52 5.31
CA ILE A 85 0.01 6.36 4.10
C ILE A 85 -0.56 5.56 2.93
N LYS A 86 -0.11 4.31 2.72
CA LYS A 86 -0.65 3.41 1.68
C LYS A 86 -2.17 3.25 1.83
N MET A 87 -2.66 3.04 3.05
CA MET A 87 -4.11 2.94 3.31
C MET A 87 -4.83 4.24 2.97
N SER A 88 -4.30 5.38 3.40
CA SER A 88 -4.88 6.69 3.07
C SER A 88 -4.94 6.94 1.56
N VAL A 89 -3.84 6.70 0.82
CA VAL A 89 -3.79 6.81 -0.65
C VAL A 89 -4.85 5.91 -1.30
N THR A 90 -5.00 4.69 -0.78
CA THR A 90 -5.97 3.70 -1.27
C THR A 90 -7.41 4.18 -1.08
N MET A 91 -7.74 4.75 0.08
CA MET A 91 -9.05 5.36 0.31
C MET A 91 -9.27 6.57 -0.61
N CYS A 92 -8.31 7.49 -0.67
CA CYS A 92 -8.42 8.71 -1.48
C CYS A 92 -8.66 8.43 -2.97
N LYS A 93 -8.13 7.33 -3.53
CA LYS A 93 -8.37 6.95 -4.93
C LYS A 93 -9.68 6.17 -5.12
N TYR A 94 -10.00 5.22 -4.24
CA TYR A 94 -11.12 4.31 -4.48
C TYR A 94 -12.48 4.94 -4.16
N PHE A 95 -12.59 5.81 -3.14
CA PHE A 95 -13.87 6.48 -2.82
C PHE A 95 -14.41 7.32 -3.99
N PRO A 96 -13.62 8.25 -4.57
CA PRO A 96 -14.08 9.00 -5.74
C PRO A 96 -14.37 8.10 -6.94
N GLN A 97 -13.56 7.05 -7.15
CA GLN A 97 -13.75 6.13 -8.26
C GLN A 97 -15.09 5.39 -8.16
N VAL A 98 -15.44 4.87 -6.98
CA VAL A 98 -16.72 4.19 -6.73
C VAL A 98 -17.89 5.15 -6.94
N PHE A 99 -17.80 6.37 -6.41
CA PHE A 99 -18.83 7.39 -6.60
C PHE A 99 -19.03 7.75 -8.08
N MET A 100 -17.93 7.95 -8.83
CA MET A 100 -17.99 8.25 -10.26
C MET A 100 -18.58 7.08 -11.07
N ASN A 101 -18.19 5.85 -10.75
CA ASN A 101 -18.75 4.65 -11.39
C ASN A 101 -20.25 4.52 -11.11
N PHE A 102 -20.68 4.78 -9.87
CA PHE A 102 -22.10 4.76 -9.51
C PHE A 102 -22.90 5.83 -10.26
N ARG A 103 -22.35 7.04 -10.40
CA ARG A 103 -22.99 8.15 -11.12
C ARG A 103 -23.07 7.90 -12.62
N ARG A 104 -22.04 7.28 -13.21
CA ARG A 104 -21.97 6.93 -14.64
C ARG A 104 -22.70 5.63 -15.00
N LYS A 105 -23.09 4.83 -14.01
CA LYS A 105 -23.66 3.48 -14.18
C LYS A 105 -22.81 2.58 -15.09
N SER A 106 -21.49 2.79 -15.07
CA SER A 106 -20.52 2.09 -15.90
C SER A 106 -19.23 1.89 -15.14
N THR A 107 -18.64 0.71 -15.27
CA THR A 107 -17.32 0.33 -14.75
C THR A 107 -16.27 0.26 -15.85
N THR A 108 -16.56 0.81 -17.05
CA THR A 108 -15.62 0.82 -18.17
C THR A 108 -14.34 1.56 -17.79
N GLY A 109 -13.20 0.88 -17.89
CA GLY A 109 -11.89 1.39 -17.46
C GLY A 109 -11.51 1.08 -16.00
N TRP A 110 -12.38 0.44 -15.22
CA TRP A 110 -12.08 -0.06 -13.88
C TRP A 110 -11.80 -1.57 -13.92
N SER A 111 -10.59 -1.98 -13.52
CA SER A 111 -10.22 -3.41 -13.50
C SER A 111 -10.88 -4.12 -12.31
N ILE A 112 -12.03 -4.73 -12.56
CA ILE A 112 -12.77 -5.52 -11.55
C ILE A 112 -11.89 -6.66 -11.03
N GLY A 113 -11.15 -7.34 -11.90
CA GLY A 113 -10.25 -8.41 -11.53
C GLY A 113 -9.18 -7.96 -10.53
N ASN A 114 -8.57 -6.79 -10.73
CA ASN A 114 -7.59 -6.25 -9.78
C ASN A 114 -8.21 -5.95 -8.41
N VAL A 115 -9.44 -5.44 -8.39
CA VAL A 115 -10.16 -5.17 -7.13
C VAL A 115 -10.50 -6.46 -6.39
N LEU A 116 -10.90 -7.51 -7.11
CA LEU A 116 -11.14 -8.82 -6.52
C LEU A 116 -9.85 -9.46 -5.99
N LEU A 117 -8.73 -9.29 -6.69
CA LEU A 117 -7.42 -9.74 -6.23
C LEU A 117 -6.94 -8.98 -4.99
N ASP A 118 -7.12 -7.65 -4.94
CA ASP A 118 -6.84 -6.84 -3.76
C ASP A 118 -7.67 -7.32 -2.55
N PHE A 119 -8.96 -7.60 -2.77
CA PHE A 119 -9.86 -8.11 -1.73
C PHE A 119 -9.47 -9.51 -1.25
N LEU A 120 -9.24 -10.43 -2.17
CA LEU A 120 -8.82 -11.80 -1.85
C LEU A 120 -7.48 -11.82 -1.11
N GLY A 121 -6.51 -11.03 -1.58
CA GLY A 121 -5.21 -10.87 -0.92
C GLY A 121 -5.35 -10.37 0.51
N GLY A 122 -6.20 -9.37 0.74
CA GLY A 122 -6.49 -8.88 2.10
C GLY A 122 -7.18 -9.92 2.99
N GLN A 123 -8.10 -10.71 2.45
CA GLN A 123 -8.73 -11.81 3.20
C GLN A 123 -7.75 -12.92 3.57
N MET A 124 -6.86 -13.27 2.63
CA MET A 124 -5.79 -14.25 2.87
C MET A 124 -4.81 -13.76 3.93
N ASP A 125 -4.43 -12.48 3.91
CA ASP A 125 -3.55 -11.87 4.91
C ASP A 125 -4.15 -11.90 6.33
N ILE A 126 -5.43 -11.54 6.46
CA ILE A 126 -6.15 -11.63 7.75
C ILE A 126 -6.21 -13.09 8.24
N THR A 127 -6.46 -14.03 7.34
CA THR A 127 -6.49 -15.47 7.68
C THR A 127 -5.12 -15.95 8.14
N GLN A 128 -4.05 -15.52 7.48
CA GLN A 128 -2.67 -15.78 7.91
C GLN A 128 -2.42 -15.25 9.33
N MET A 129 -2.82 -14.01 9.62
CA MET A 129 -2.67 -13.42 10.95
C MET A 129 -3.43 -14.21 12.03
N ILE A 130 -4.66 -14.64 11.74
CA ILE A 130 -5.46 -15.47 12.67
C ILE A 130 -4.77 -16.82 12.93
N LEU A 131 -4.28 -17.48 11.88
CA LEU A 131 -3.58 -18.76 12.01
C LEU A 131 -2.28 -18.63 12.81
N GLN A 132 -1.53 -17.55 12.60
CA GLN A 132 -0.32 -17.24 13.37
C GLN A 132 -0.62 -16.96 14.84
N ALA A 133 -1.68 -16.20 15.12
CA ALA A 133 -2.14 -15.94 16.48
C ALA A 133 -2.57 -17.23 17.18
N ALA A 134 -3.32 -18.10 16.50
CA ALA A 134 -3.73 -19.39 17.04
C ALA A 134 -2.53 -20.31 17.33
N ASN A 135 -1.56 -20.39 16.40
CA ASN A 135 -0.36 -21.22 16.59
C ASN A 135 0.58 -20.69 17.69
N THR A 136 0.59 -19.38 17.90
CA THR A 136 1.43 -18.74 18.93
C THR A 136 0.76 -18.75 20.30
N GLY A 137 -0.57 -18.58 20.37
CA GLY A 137 -1.35 -18.64 21.62
C GLY A 137 -1.61 -20.05 22.14
N CYS A 138 -1.35 -21.08 21.33
CA CYS A 138 -1.32 -22.49 21.77
C CYS A 138 0.06 -22.95 22.28
N LYS A 139 1.04 -22.05 22.40
CA LYS A 139 2.31 -22.28 23.10
C LYS A 139 2.37 -21.43 24.36
#